data_AF-A0A964HUD9-F1
#
_entry.id   AF-A0A964HUD9-F1
#
_cell.length_a   1.000
_cell.length_b   1.000
_cell.length_c   1.000
_cell.angle_alpha   90.00
_cell.angle_beta   90.00
_cell.angle_gamma   90.00
#
_symmetry.space_group_name_H-M   'P 1'
#
loop_
_entity.id
_entity.type
_entity.pdbx_description
1 polymer ?
#
loop_
_entity_poly.entity_id
_entity_poly.type
_entity_poly.pdbx_seq_one_letter_code
_entity_poly.pdbx_strand_id
1 'polypeptide(L)'
;MVNQPEACELEPYADDLYQAVISSVPAWIASRVSEIASPSCDVSSSKFQYSLAEVMQTTHNVVQKNLRALLVIDVDAQQLNPLHVLRASTSSATQLLQRFGVAPAQRDEYELRAMPDDVYSIGPLTWRDLGEEVHEAGISWGAWKAAMILTRRRADGSIPT
;
A
#
# COMPACT_ATOMS: atom_id res chain seq x y z
N MET A 1 5.74 26.48 28.46
CA MET A 1 6.27 25.79 27.26
C MET A 1 5.64 24.42 27.22
N VAL A 2 4.65 24.24 26.36
CA VAL A 2 4.02 22.93 26.13
C VAL A 2 5.03 22.12 25.33
N ASN A 3 5.51 21.01 25.89
CA ASN A 3 6.29 20.03 25.12
C ASN A 3 5.46 19.64 23.90
N GLN A 4 5.91 20.03 22.72
CA GLN A 4 5.45 19.42 21.48
C GLN A 4 5.71 17.92 21.61
N PRO A 5 4.76 17.04 21.28
CA PRO A 5 5.05 15.61 21.23
C PRO A 5 6.20 15.43 20.23
N GLU A 6 7.29 14.80 20.68
CA GLU A 6 8.35 14.33 19.79
C GLU A 6 7.66 13.64 18.61
N ALA A 7 8.03 14.02 17.39
CA ALA A 7 7.48 13.38 16.20
C ALA A 7 7.70 11.88 16.38
N CYS A 8 6.62 11.11 16.56
CA CYS A 8 6.71 9.70 16.93
C CYS A 8 7.54 8.98 15.87
N GLU A 9 8.79 8.69 16.19
CA GLU A 9 9.73 8.00 15.32
C GLU A 9 9.23 6.57 15.12
N LEU A 10 9.32 6.09 13.89
CA LEU A 10 8.94 4.71 13.61
C LEU A 10 10.02 3.77 14.16
N GLU A 11 9.58 2.61 14.65
CA GLU A 11 10.48 1.49 14.92
C GLU A 11 11.29 1.15 13.66
N PRO A 12 12.57 0.72 13.76
CA PRO A 12 13.45 0.57 12.60
C PRO A 12 12.86 -0.27 11.45
N TYR A 13 12.31 -1.45 11.74
CA TYR A 13 11.69 -2.31 10.72
C TYR A 13 10.41 -1.71 10.13
N ALA A 14 9.70 -0.87 10.89
CA ALA A 14 8.54 -0.14 10.39
C ALA A 14 8.96 1.03 9.51
N ASP A 15 10.05 1.74 9.87
CA ASP A 15 10.61 2.80 9.04
C ASP A 15 11.16 2.24 7.72
N ASP A 16 11.93 1.15 7.76
CA ASP A 16 12.45 0.48 6.55
C ASP A 16 11.32 0.12 5.58
N LEU A 17 10.24 -0.49 6.09
CA LEU A 17 9.06 -0.80 5.29
C LEU A 17 8.39 0.46 4.75
N TYR A 18 8.26 1.50 5.59
CA TYR A 18 7.67 2.77 5.17
C TYR A 18 8.48 3.39 4.02
N GLN A 19 9.79 3.54 4.15
CA GLN A 19 10.63 4.16 3.13
C GLN A 19 10.61 3.37 1.81
N ALA A 20 10.69 2.03 1.89
CA ALA A 20 10.63 1.17 0.71
C ALA A 20 9.28 1.33 -0.02
N VAL A 21 8.16 1.28 0.71
CA VAL A 21 6.83 1.46 0.12
C VAL A 21 6.68 2.84 -0.49
N ILE A 22 6.98 3.92 0.24
CA ILE A 22 6.78 5.29 -0.25
C ILE A 22 7.60 5.57 -1.52
N SER A 23 8.83 5.08 -1.56
CA SER A 23 9.69 5.22 -2.75
C SER A 23 9.16 4.46 -3.98
N SER A 24 8.49 3.32 -3.77
CA SER A 24 7.98 2.47 -4.86
C SER A 24 6.62 2.91 -5.44
N VAL A 25 5.77 3.57 -4.64
CA VAL A 25 4.36 3.85 -5.00
C VAL A 25 4.20 4.57 -6.34
N PRO A 26 4.96 5.63 -6.67
CA PRO A 26 4.77 6.34 -7.93
C PRO A 26 5.01 5.47 -9.15
N ALA A 27 6.05 4.64 -9.13
CA ALA A 27 6.38 3.73 -10.23
C ALA A 27 5.35 2.60 -10.34
N TRP A 28 5.00 1.98 -9.20
CA TRP A 28 3.99 0.91 -9.15
C TRP A 28 2.66 1.35 -9.76
N ILE A 29 2.10 2.48 -9.31
CA ILE A 29 0.78 2.92 -9.79
C ILE A 29 0.83 3.36 -11.26
N ALA A 30 1.92 4.00 -11.70
CA ALA A 30 2.09 4.41 -13.08
C ALA A 30 2.11 3.20 -14.03
N SER A 31 2.90 2.17 -13.69
CA SER A 31 3.01 0.94 -14.45
C SER A 31 1.66 0.20 -14.50
N ARG A 32 1.02 0.00 -13.35
CA ARG A 32 -0.25 -0.74 -13.28
C ARG A 32 -1.37 -0.06 -14.06
N VAL A 33 -1.54 1.25 -13.90
CA VAL A 33 -2.58 2.01 -14.62
C VAL A 33 -2.31 2.01 -16.12
N SER A 34 -1.05 2.21 -16.53
CA SER A 34 -0.70 2.20 -17.96
C SER A 34 -0.92 0.82 -18.58
N GLU A 35 -0.57 -0.25 -17.88
CA GLU A 35 -0.79 -1.63 -18.34
C GLU A 35 -2.28 -1.90 -18.55
N ILE A 36 -3.13 -1.58 -17.56
CA ILE A 36 -4.58 -1.77 -17.64
C ILE A 36 -5.21 -0.93 -18.76
N ALA A 37 -4.73 0.30 -18.95
CA ALA A 37 -5.31 1.25 -19.90
C ALA A 37 -4.85 1.01 -21.35
N SER A 38 -3.64 0.50 -21.56
CA SER A 38 -3.00 0.36 -22.88
C SER A 38 -3.82 -0.37 -23.96
N PRO A 39 -4.67 -1.37 -23.64
CA PRO A 39 -5.49 -2.02 -24.67
C PRO A 39 -6.66 -1.15 -25.18
N SER A 40 -7.06 -0.14 -24.40
CA SER A 40 -8.29 0.64 -24.65
C SER A 40 -8.03 2.11 -24.99
N CYS A 41 -6.86 2.66 -24.66
CA CYS A 41 -6.53 4.05 -24.91
C CYS A 41 -5.05 4.29 -25.23
N ASP A 42 -4.77 5.39 -25.93
CA ASP A 42 -3.40 5.88 -26.12
C ASP A 42 -2.84 6.47 -24.82
N VAL A 43 -2.12 5.62 -24.09
CA VAL A 43 -1.43 5.99 -22.85
C VAL A 43 -0.30 7.00 -23.10
N SER A 44 0.19 7.17 -24.33
CA SER A 44 1.24 8.14 -24.64
C SER A 44 0.70 9.56 -24.84
N SER A 45 -0.62 9.72 -24.93
CA SER A 45 -1.25 11.03 -25.10
C SER A 45 -0.96 11.97 -23.91
N SER A 46 -0.69 13.25 -24.20
CA SER A 46 -0.38 14.24 -23.16
C SER A 46 -1.49 14.37 -22.11
N LYS A 47 -2.75 14.17 -22.52
CA LYS A 47 -3.91 14.19 -21.61
C LYS A 47 -3.86 13.04 -20.61
N PHE A 48 -3.56 11.82 -21.06
CA PHE A 48 -3.43 10.66 -20.18
C PHE A 48 -2.25 10.83 -19.24
N GLN A 49 -1.08 11.22 -19.76
CA GLN A 49 0.14 11.42 -18.97
C GLN A 49 -0.04 12.48 -17.88
N TYR A 50 -0.73 13.59 -18.19
CA TYR A 50 -1.05 14.61 -17.18
C TYR A 50 -1.95 14.05 -16.07
N SER A 51 -3.04 13.37 -16.41
CA SER A 51 -3.93 12.76 -15.42
C SER A 51 -3.24 11.65 -14.61
N LEU A 52 -2.33 10.89 -15.23
CA LEU A 52 -1.56 9.86 -14.54
C LEU A 52 -0.62 10.47 -13.49
N ALA A 53 0.04 11.58 -13.81
CA ALA A 53 0.88 12.29 -12.85
C ALA A 53 0.08 12.78 -11.63
N GLU A 54 -1.14 13.28 -11.84
CA GLU A 54 -2.04 13.66 -10.74
C GLU A 54 -2.42 12.44 -9.86
N VAL A 55 -2.71 11.30 -10.49
CA VAL A 55 -2.99 10.04 -9.78
C VAL A 55 -1.78 9.56 -8.98
N MET A 56 -0.58 9.60 -9.56
CA MET A 56 0.67 9.22 -8.87
C MET A 56 0.87 10.06 -7.61
N GLN A 57 0.76 11.39 -7.74
CA GLN A 57 0.94 12.30 -6.61
C GLN A 57 -0.12 12.10 -5.53
N THR A 58 -1.39 11.94 -5.94
CA THR A 58 -2.50 11.74 -5.01
C THR A 58 -2.35 10.43 -4.25
N THR A 59 -2.06 9.33 -4.97
CA THR A 59 -1.86 8.00 -4.40
C THR A 59 -0.69 8.00 -3.43
N HIS A 60 0.45 8.57 -3.83
CA HIS A 60 1.62 8.73 -2.98
C HIS A 60 1.29 9.45 -1.66
N ASN A 61 0.60 10.60 -1.72
CA ASN A 61 0.25 11.36 -0.52
C ASN A 61 -0.70 10.60 0.41
N VAL A 62 -1.68 9.88 -0.15
CA VAL A 62 -2.63 9.06 0.61
C VAL A 62 -1.92 7.90 1.29
N VAL A 63 -1.07 7.16 0.55
CA VAL A 63 -0.29 6.05 1.11
C VAL A 63 0.65 6.58 2.18
N GLN A 64 1.41 7.65 1.92
CA GLN A 64 2.33 8.26 2.88
C GLN A 64 1.65 8.56 4.22
N LYS A 65 0.52 9.28 4.17
CA LYS A 65 -0.24 9.64 5.37
C LYS A 65 -0.76 8.41 6.11
N ASN A 66 -1.47 7.53 5.40
CA ASN A 66 -2.18 6.43 6.02
C ASN A 66 -1.25 5.32 6.50
N LEU A 67 -0.16 5.08 5.77
CA LEU A 67 0.86 4.09 6.15
C LEU A 67 1.59 4.55 7.40
N ARG A 68 2.01 5.82 7.47
CA ARG A 68 2.62 6.38 8.69
C ARG A 68 1.67 6.27 9.88
N ALA A 69 0.40 6.64 9.69
CA ALA A 69 -0.61 6.55 10.73
C ALA A 69 -0.80 5.11 11.24
N LEU A 70 -0.76 4.11 10.35
CA LEU A 70 -0.81 2.70 10.73
C LEU A 70 0.43 2.26 11.50
N LEU A 71 1.63 2.61 11.01
CA LEU A 71 2.90 2.09 11.53
C LEU A 71 3.32 2.71 12.87
N VAL A 72 2.78 3.88 13.22
CA VAL A 72 2.94 4.48 14.55
C VAL A 72 2.10 3.76 15.62
N ILE A 73 1.04 3.05 15.22
CA ILE A 73 0.23 2.26 16.16
C ILE A 73 1.08 1.08 16.66
N ASP A 74 1.04 0.82 17.97
CA ASP A 74 1.70 -0.35 18.55
C ASP A 74 1.26 -1.64 17.85
N VAL A 75 2.20 -2.55 17.64
CA VAL A 75 2.01 -3.77 16.85
C VAL A 75 0.85 -4.65 17.33
N ASP A 76 0.54 -4.66 18.63
CA ASP A 76 -0.58 -5.43 19.20
C ASP A 76 -1.94 -4.76 18.93
N ALA A 77 -1.96 -3.44 18.73
CA ALA A 77 -3.16 -2.67 18.45
C ALA A 77 -3.45 -2.51 16.94
N GLN A 78 -2.51 -2.84 16.07
CA GLN A 78 -2.68 -2.77 14.61
C GLN A 78 -3.66 -3.84 14.09
N GLN A 79 -4.90 -3.41 13.80
CA GLN A 79 -5.95 -4.26 13.20
C GLN A 79 -5.79 -4.46 11.68
N LEU A 80 -5.12 -3.52 11.01
CA LEU A 80 -4.85 -3.57 9.57
C LEU A 80 -3.38 -3.91 9.32
N ASN A 81 -3.09 -4.32 8.08
CA ASN A 81 -1.72 -4.47 7.60
C ASN A 81 -1.43 -3.45 6.47
N PRO A 82 -0.15 -3.22 6.12
CA PRO A 82 0.19 -2.20 5.15
C PRO A 82 -0.30 -2.47 3.71
N LEU A 83 -0.54 -3.73 3.32
CA LEU A 83 -1.19 -4.03 2.03
C LEU A 83 -2.62 -3.49 1.99
N HIS A 84 -3.37 -3.52 3.10
CA HIS A 84 -4.71 -2.92 3.13
C HIS A 84 -4.68 -1.42 2.86
N VAL A 85 -3.65 -0.70 3.34
CA VAL A 85 -3.49 0.73 3.07
C VAL A 85 -3.28 0.99 1.58
N LEU A 86 -2.41 0.21 0.94
CA LEU A 86 -2.14 0.32 -0.49
C LEU A 86 -3.41 0.03 -1.31
N ARG A 87 -4.13 -1.04 -0.99
CA ARG A 87 -5.38 -1.44 -1.67
C ARG A 87 -6.46 -0.38 -1.55
N ALA A 88 -6.54 0.31 -0.41
CA ALA A 88 -7.50 1.40 -0.20
C ALA A 88 -7.11 2.72 -0.90
N SER A 89 -5.90 2.83 -1.45
CA SER A 89 -5.39 4.06 -2.08
C SER A 89 -5.65 4.18 -3.59
N THR A 90 -6.33 3.20 -4.20
CA THR A 90 -6.47 3.10 -5.67
C THR A 90 -7.66 3.87 -6.25
N SER A 91 -8.42 4.60 -5.44
CA SER A 91 -9.65 5.27 -5.89
C SER A 91 -9.40 6.30 -7.00
N SER A 92 -8.33 7.09 -6.92
CA SER A 92 -8.00 8.07 -7.97
C SER A 92 -7.61 7.40 -9.29
N ALA A 93 -6.90 6.26 -9.22
CA ALA A 93 -6.57 5.46 -10.39
C ALA A 93 -7.82 4.86 -11.04
N THR A 94 -8.76 4.35 -10.24
CA THR A 94 -10.07 3.87 -10.71
C THR A 94 -10.83 4.96 -11.47
N GLN A 95 -10.90 6.17 -10.91
CA GLN A 95 -11.58 7.31 -11.55
C GLN A 95 -10.92 7.72 -12.87
N LEU A 96 -9.58 7.64 -12.96
CA LEU A 96 -8.86 7.88 -14.22
C LEU A 96 -9.27 6.85 -15.27
N LEU A 97 -9.19 5.55 -14.95
CA LEU A 97 -9.54 4.48 -15.90
C LEU A 97 -10.99 4.60 -16.40
N GLN A 98 -11.93 4.91 -15.51
CA GLN A 98 -13.33 5.18 -15.87
C GLN A 98 -13.46 6.36 -16.84
N ARG A 99 -12.76 7.46 -16.58
CA ARG A 99 -12.79 8.68 -17.41
C ARG A 99 -12.26 8.44 -18.82
N PHE A 100 -11.29 7.53 -18.97
CA PHE A 100 -10.74 7.12 -20.25
C PHE A 100 -11.53 5.97 -20.91
N GLY A 101 -12.66 5.56 -20.33
CA GLY A 101 -13.54 4.54 -20.91
C GLY A 101 -12.95 3.13 -20.88
N VAL A 102 -12.00 2.86 -19.99
CA VAL A 102 -11.38 1.54 -19.85
C VAL A 102 -12.40 0.58 -19.24
N ALA A 103 -12.55 -0.60 -19.85
CA ALA A 103 -13.44 -1.65 -19.35
C ALA A 103 -12.90 -2.23 -18.03
N PRO A 104 -13.77 -2.54 -17.04
CA PRO A 104 -13.35 -3.20 -15.80
C PRO A 104 -12.64 -4.54 -16.07
N ALA A 105 -11.79 -4.95 -15.13
CA ALA A 105 -11.07 -6.23 -15.23
C ALA A 105 -12.05 -7.41 -15.13
N GLN A 106 -11.74 -8.50 -15.84
CA GLN A 106 -12.38 -9.80 -15.57
C GLN A 106 -11.75 -10.36 -14.29
N ARG A 107 -12.53 -10.39 -13.21
CA ARG A 107 -12.08 -10.78 -11.87
C ARG A 107 -12.61 -12.14 -11.48
N ASP A 108 -11.78 -12.94 -10.82
CA ASP A 108 -12.20 -14.23 -10.26
C ASP A 108 -12.95 -14.08 -8.91
N GLU A 109 -13.51 -15.17 -8.38
CA GLU A 109 -14.24 -15.15 -7.11
C GLU A 109 -13.37 -14.73 -5.91
N TYR A 110 -12.08 -15.02 -5.95
CA TYR A 110 -11.14 -14.67 -4.88
C TYR A 110 -10.86 -13.17 -4.88
N GLU A 111 -10.56 -12.59 -6.04
CA GLU A 111 -10.36 -11.14 -6.21
C GLU A 111 -11.60 -10.35 -5.78
N LEU A 112 -12.79 -10.77 -6.22
CA LEU A 112 -14.05 -10.13 -5.84
C LEU A 112 -14.28 -10.14 -4.33
N ARG A 113 -13.86 -11.20 -3.64
CA ARG A 113 -14.01 -11.32 -2.18
C ARG A 113 -12.94 -10.55 -1.42
N ALA A 114 -11.70 -10.60 -1.89
CA ALA A 114 -10.56 -9.98 -1.23
C ALA A 114 -10.53 -8.45 -1.42
N MET A 115 -11.04 -7.96 -2.55
CA MET A 115 -10.99 -6.57 -2.98
C MET A 115 -12.25 -6.17 -3.76
N PRO A 116 -13.42 -6.14 -3.11
CA PRO A 116 -14.69 -5.90 -3.81
C PRO A 116 -14.70 -4.58 -4.59
N ASP A 117 -14.13 -3.53 -4.00
CA ASP A 117 -14.09 -2.17 -4.56
C ASP A 117 -13.05 -1.98 -5.67
N ASP A 118 -12.12 -2.92 -5.86
CA ASP A 118 -11.05 -2.82 -6.86
C ASP A 118 -11.50 -3.38 -8.21
N VAL A 119 -12.37 -2.64 -8.87
CA VAL A 119 -13.03 -3.06 -10.14
C VAL A 119 -12.07 -3.23 -11.32
N TYR A 120 -10.83 -2.77 -11.19
CA TYR A 120 -9.79 -2.86 -12.22
C TYR A 120 -8.60 -3.74 -11.80
N SER A 121 -8.65 -4.40 -10.65
CA SER A 121 -7.53 -5.18 -10.08
C SER A 121 -6.22 -4.37 -10.05
N ILE A 122 -6.28 -3.15 -9.51
CA ILE A 122 -5.15 -2.21 -9.40
C ILE A 122 -4.29 -2.53 -8.17
N GLY A 123 -4.93 -2.86 -7.05
CA GLY A 123 -4.31 -3.03 -5.75
C GLY A 123 -3.33 -4.21 -5.73
N PRO A 124 -2.23 -4.11 -4.94
CA PRO A 124 -1.24 -5.17 -4.91
C PRO A 124 -1.78 -6.39 -4.15
N LEU A 125 -1.56 -7.58 -4.71
CA LEU A 125 -1.82 -8.85 -4.06
C LEU A 125 -0.70 -9.19 -3.07
N THR A 126 0.54 -8.85 -3.41
CA THR A 126 1.75 -9.15 -2.63
C THR A 126 2.72 -7.97 -2.60
N TRP A 127 3.72 -8.00 -1.71
CA TRP A 127 4.79 -6.99 -1.70
C TRP A 127 5.60 -6.94 -2.99
N ARG A 128 5.74 -8.08 -3.67
CA ARG A 128 6.53 -8.22 -4.90
C ARG A 128 5.94 -7.38 -6.04
N ASP A 129 4.65 -7.06 -5.98
CA ASP A 129 3.98 -6.20 -6.96
C ASP A 129 4.50 -4.75 -6.93
N LEU A 130 5.16 -4.34 -5.84
CA LEU A 130 5.78 -3.03 -5.69
C LEU A 130 7.30 -3.04 -5.94
N GLY A 131 7.91 -4.23 -6.06
CA GLY A 131 9.35 -4.41 -6.28
C GLY A 131 10.06 -5.23 -5.20
N GLU A 132 11.32 -5.59 -5.47
CA GLU A 132 12.10 -6.48 -4.59
C GLU A 132 12.44 -5.82 -3.24
N GLU A 133 12.79 -4.54 -3.22
CA GLU A 133 13.09 -3.82 -1.97
C GLU A 133 11.89 -3.83 -1.00
N VAL A 134 10.69 -3.60 -1.53
CA VAL A 134 9.44 -3.66 -0.75
C VAL A 134 9.16 -5.09 -0.28
N HIS A 135 9.49 -6.09 -1.10
CA HIS A 135 9.35 -7.49 -0.74
C HIS A 135 10.23 -7.86 0.46
N GLU A 136 11.51 -7.51 0.43
CA GLU A 136 12.46 -7.77 1.50
C GLU A 136 12.07 -7.02 2.80
N ALA A 137 11.73 -5.74 2.69
CA ALA A 137 11.29 -4.94 3.83
C ALA A 137 9.98 -5.49 4.42
N GLY A 138 9.03 -5.92 3.58
CA GLY A 138 7.76 -6.51 4.00
C GLY A 138 7.92 -7.83 4.74
N ILE A 139 8.85 -8.69 4.31
CA ILE A 139 9.20 -9.93 5.02
C ILE A 139 9.82 -9.61 6.38
N SER A 140 10.79 -8.69 6.40
CA SER A 140 11.53 -8.31 7.61
C SER A 140 10.61 -7.73 8.68
N TRP A 141 9.75 -6.79 8.27
CA TRP A 141 8.72 -6.22 9.15
C TRP A 141 7.73 -7.26 9.67
N GLY A 142 7.26 -8.17 8.80
CA GLY A 142 6.34 -9.24 9.20
C GLY A 142 6.95 -10.19 10.24
N ALA A 143 8.21 -10.57 10.04
CA ALA A 143 8.95 -11.41 10.99
C ALA A 143 9.18 -10.70 12.34
N TRP A 144 9.61 -9.43 12.29
CA TRP A 144 9.77 -8.61 13.49
C TRP A 144 8.46 -8.46 14.28
N LYS A 145 7.35 -8.13 13.60
CA LYS A 145 6.03 -7.99 14.22
C LYS A 145 5.61 -9.29 14.91
N ALA A 146 5.78 -10.43 14.24
CA ALA A 146 5.46 -11.73 14.82
C ALA A 146 6.33 -12.05 16.04
N ALA A 147 7.65 -11.79 15.96
CA ALA A 147 8.59 -12.02 17.07
C ALA A 147 8.26 -11.15 18.29
N MET A 148 7.90 -9.87 18.08
CA MET A 148 7.48 -8.98 19.15
C MET A 148 6.22 -9.48 19.86
N ILE A 149 5.18 -9.83 19.10
CA ILE A 149 3.91 -10.34 19.65
C ILE A 149 4.17 -11.62 20.45
N LEU A 150 4.97 -12.55 19.93
CA LEU A 150 5.32 -13.79 20.63
C LEU A 150 6.13 -13.53 21.91
N THR A 151 7.07 -12.60 21.88
CA THR A 151 7.88 -12.24 23.04
C THR A 151 7.02 -11.64 24.16
N ARG A 152 6.10 -10.74 23.81
CA ARG A 152 5.17 -10.12 24.77
C ARG A 152 4.20 -11.16 25.37
N ARG A 153 3.64 -12.03 24.54
CA ARG A 153 2.76 -13.14 24.98
C ARG A 153 3.45 -14.20 25.84
N ARG A 154 4.78 -14.34 25.74
CA ARG A 154 5.55 -15.17 26.67
C ARG A 154 5.77 -14.45 28.00
N ALA A 155 6.06 -13.15 27.94
CA ALA A 155 6.29 -12.33 29.14
C ALA A 155 5.02 -12.16 30.00
N ASP A 156 3.83 -12.12 29.39
CA ASP A 156 2.54 -12.02 30.09
C ASP A 156 1.95 -13.40 30.50
N GLY A 157 2.64 -14.50 30.17
CA GLY A 157 2.23 -15.87 30.51
C GLY A 157 1.15 -16.48 29.61
N SER A 158 0.75 -15.81 28.52
CA SER A 158 -0.26 -16.32 27.58
C SER A 158 0.24 -17.48 26.70
N ILE A 159 1.55 -17.64 26.55
CA ILE A 159 2.19 -18.74 25.81
C ILE A 159 3.32 -19.33 26.66
N PRO A 160 3.41 -20.67 26.82
CA PRO A 160 4.51 -21.31 27.54
C PRO A 160 5.86 -21.06 26.86
N THR A 161 6.91 -20.96 27.67
CA THR A 161 8.29 -20.66 27.25
C THR A 161 8.89 -21.75 26.37
#